data_AF-A0A963D3E0-F1
#
_entry.id   AF-A0A963D3E0-F1
#
_cell.length_a   1.000
_cell.length_b   1.000
_cell.length_c   1.000
_cell.angle_alpha   90.00
_cell.angle_beta   90.00
_cell.angle_gamma   90.00
#
_symmetry.space_group_name_H-M   'P 1'
#
loop_
_entity.id
_entity.type
_entity.pdbx_description
1 polymer ?
#
loop_
_entity_poly.entity_id
_entity_poly.type
_entity_poly.pdbx_seq_one_letter_code
_entity_poly.pdbx_strand_id
1 'polypeptide(L)'
;MELLERFFGVINDLTWGWSLVPFLVVMGLFFTLGSGFVQFRYFKRMFRVLSGKNQSHDANAISAREALLVSVGGRVGGGNIAGVA
;
A
#
# COMPACT_ATOMS: atom_id res chain seq x y z
N MET A 1 -6.39 17.72 -32.33
CA MET A 1 -5.24 16.89 -31.91
C MET A 1 -4.46 17.55 -30.77
N GLU A 2 -4.17 18.85 -30.84
CA GLU A 2 -3.40 19.58 -29.82
C GLU A 2 -4.01 19.56 -28.40
N LEU A 3 -5.32 19.72 -28.23
CA LEU A 3 -5.97 19.66 -26.91
C LEU A 3 -5.90 18.27 -26.28
N LEU A 4 -5.94 17.22 -27.11
CA LEU A 4 -5.80 15.83 -26.68
C LEU A 4 -4.36 15.58 -26.19
N GLU A 5 -3.36 16.03 -26.95
CA GLU A 5 -1.95 15.92 -26.59
C GLU A 5 -1.61 16.68 -25.31
N ARG A 6 -2.14 17.90 -25.14
CA ARG A 6 -1.96 18.67 -23.89
C ARG A 6 -2.59 17.96 -22.69
N PHE A 7 -3.77 17.37 -22.86
CA PHE A 7 -4.44 16.61 -21.79
C PHE A 7 -3.62 15.37 -21.36
N PHE A 8 -3.16 14.58 -22.32
CA PHE A 8 -2.32 13.41 -22.03
C PHE A 8 -0.94 13.80 -21.50
N GLY A 9 -0.37 14.92 -21.94
CA GLY A 9 0.89 15.46 -21.43
C GLY A 9 0.82 15.78 -19.94
N VAL A 10 -0.26 16.43 -19.49
CA VAL A 10 -0.47 16.71 -18.06
C VAL A 10 -0.59 15.42 -17.24
N ILE A 11 -1.31 14.41 -17.74
CA ILE A 11 -1.42 13.12 -17.06
C ILE A 11 -0.05 12.44 -16.94
N ASN A 12 0.74 12.47 -18.01
CA ASN A 12 2.09 11.93 -18.02
C ASN A 12 2.97 12.62 -16.95
N ASP A 13 2.97 13.95 -16.91
CA ASP A 13 3.79 14.72 -15.97
C ASP A 13 3.37 14.57 -14.51
N LEU A 14 2.10 14.25 -14.24
CA LEU A 14 1.60 13.95 -12.89
C LEU A 14 1.86 12.50 -12.46
N THR A 15 1.86 11.56 -13.42
CA THR A 15 1.99 10.12 -13.16
C THR A 15 3.44 9.63 -13.21
N TRP A 16 4.36 10.44 -13.71
CA TRP A 16 5.79 10.11 -13.80
C TRP A 16 6.68 11.20 -13.17
N GLY A 17 7.91 10.81 -12.84
CA GLY A 17 8.91 11.73 -12.31
C GLY A 17 8.61 12.22 -10.89
N TRP A 18 9.05 13.45 -10.59
CA TRP A 18 9.02 14.02 -9.24
C TRP A 18 7.60 14.29 -8.73
N SER A 19 6.65 14.58 -9.63
CA SER A 19 5.26 14.92 -9.30
C SER A 19 4.50 13.79 -8.60
N LEU A 20 4.90 12.53 -8.84
CA LEU A 20 4.25 11.36 -8.28
C LEU A 20 4.39 11.30 -6.74
N VAL A 21 5.52 11.76 -6.21
CA VAL A 21 5.80 11.73 -4.76
C VAL A 21 4.79 12.56 -3.96
N PRO A 22 4.63 13.89 -4.19
CA PRO A 22 3.65 14.68 -3.44
C PRO A 22 2.21 14.21 -3.71
N PHE A 23 1.89 13.74 -4.92
CA PHE A 23 0.57 13.20 -5.23
C PHE A 23 0.22 11.99 -4.35
N LEU A 24 1.14 11.01 -4.23
CA LEU A 24 0.95 9.84 -3.38
C LEU A 24 0.86 10.21 -1.89
N VAL A 25 1.63 11.19 -1.43
CA VAL A 25 1.59 11.67 -0.05
C VAL A 25 0.22 12.30 0.28
N VAL A 26 -0.29 13.17 -0.58
CA VAL A 26 -1.62 13.80 -0.40
C VAL A 26 -2.72 12.74 -0.39
N MET A 27 -2.67 11.81 -1.34
CA MET A 27 -3.64 10.70 -1.42
C MET A 27 -3.59 9.83 -0.15
N GLY A 28 -2.39 9.49 0.34
CA GLY A 28 -2.20 8.72 1.56
C GLY A 28 -2.71 9.43 2.82
N LEU A 29 -2.50 10.75 2.90
CA LEU A 29 -3.03 11.56 3.99
C LEU A 29 -4.56 11.65 3.93
N PHE A 30 -5.13 11.84 2.73
CA PHE A 30 -6.57 11.85 2.52
C PHE A 30 -7.22 10.56 3.01
N PHE A 31 -6.70 9.38 2.62
CA PHE A 31 -7.21 8.10 3.10
C PHE A 31 -6.99 7.90 4.62
N THR A 32 -5.87 8.39 5.15
CA THR A 32 -5.59 8.34 6.59
C THR A 32 -6.62 9.12 7.40
N LEU A 33 -6.91 10.36 7.00
CA LEU A 33 -7.88 11.22 7.68
C LEU A 33 -9.30 10.69 7.49
N GLY A 34 -9.67 10.32 6.25
CA GLY A 34 -11.00 9.81 5.92
C GLY A 34 -11.33 8.48 6.60
N SER A 35 -10.34 7.62 6.86
CA SER A 35 -10.53 6.36 7.59
C SER A 35 -10.46 6.50 9.12
N GLY A 36 -10.27 7.72 9.63
CA GLY A 36 -10.13 7.99 11.06
C GLY A 36 -8.86 7.37 11.66
N PHE A 37 -7.73 7.53 10.98
CA PHE A 37 -6.42 7.04 11.42
C PHE A 37 -6.40 5.53 11.71
N VAL A 38 -7.01 4.77 10.81
CA VAL A 38 -7.25 3.33 10.96
C VAL A 38 -5.97 2.53 11.24
N GLN A 39 -4.86 2.93 10.62
CA GLN A 39 -3.55 2.30 10.80
C GLN A 39 -3.08 2.38 12.25
N PHE A 40 -3.38 3.46 12.97
CA PHE A 40 -3.01 3.62 14.38
C PHE A 40 -4.02 2.94 15.30
N ARG A 41 -5.31 3.14 15.02
CA ARG A 41 -6.43 2.58 15.80
C ARG A 41 -6.40 1.05 15.85
N TYR A 42 -6.09 0.41 14.74
CA TYR A 42 -6.06 -1.06 14.64
C TYR A 42 -4.68 -1.68 14.65
N PHE A 43 -3.61 -0.90 14.80
CA PHE A 43 -2.23 -1.42 14.84
C PHE A 43 -2.07 -2.59 15.82
N LYS A 44 -2.51 -2.40 17.07
CA LYS A 44 -2.44 -3.45 18.10
C LYS A 44 -3.40 -4.62 17.84
N ARG A 45 -4.57 -4.33 17.24
CA ARG A 45 -5.56 -5.36 16.89
C ARG A 45 -5.03 -6.29 15.79
N MET A 46 -4.25 -5.75 14.85
CA MET A 46 -3.61 -6.52 13.78
C MET A 46 -2.80 -7.69 14.34
N PHE A 47 -1.89 -7.44 15.29
CA PHE A 47 -1.07 -8.51 15.90
C PHE A 47 -1.89 -9.58 16.62
N ARG A 48 -3.00 -9.18 17.27
CA ARG A 48 -3.92 -10.14 17.89
C ARG A 48 -4.60 -11.04 16.87
N VAL A 49 -5.02 -10.48 15.73
CA VAL A 49 -5.63 -11.25 14.63
C VAL A 49 -4.62 -12.17 13.97
N LEU A 50 -3.38 -11.71 13.79
CA LEU A 50 -2.29 -12.53 13.26
C LEU A 50 -1.94 -13.68 14.21
N SER A 51 -1.95 -13.46 15.52
CA SER A 51 -1.67 -14.53 16.51
C SER A 51 -2.85 -15.47 16.75
N GLY A 52 -4.05 -15.11 16.30
CA GLY A 52 -5.25 -15.94 16.44
C GLY A 52 -5.17 -17.18 15.55
N LYS A 53 -5.67 -18.32 16.05
CA LYS A 53 -5.96 -19.49 15.23
C LYS A 53 -7.21 -19.23 14.40
N ASN A 54 -7.15 -18.31 13.44
CA ASN A 54 -8.22 -18.14 12.46
C ASN A 54 -8.12 -19.29 11.46
N GLN A 55 -8.62 -20.46 11.87
CA GLN A 55 -8.84 -21.60 11.01
C GLN A 55 -10.10 -21.31 10.21
N SER A 56 -9.92 -20.84 8.98
CA SER A 56 -10.99 -20.96 8.00
C SER A 56 -11.23 -22.46 7.77
N HIS A 57 -12.48 -22.90 7.69
CA HIS A 57 -12.83 -24.29 7.39
C HIS A 57 -12.49 -24.72 5.94
N ASP A 58 -11.92 -23.83 5.14
CA ASP A 58 -11.48 -24.13 3.78
C ASP A 58 -10.06 -24.74 3.79
N ALA A 59 -9.93 -25.91 3.18
CA ALA A 59 -8.69 -26.66 3.08
C ALA A 59 -7.59 -25.94 2.27
N ASN A 60 -7.95 -24.97 1.44
CA ASN A 60 -7.00 -24.17 0.65
C ASN A 60 -6.68 -22.80 1.27
N ALA A 61 -7.26 -22.46 2.42
CA ALA A 61 -7.03 -21.15 3.00
C ALA A 61 -5.69 -21.08 3.74
N ILE A 62 -4.88 -20.10 3.34
CA ILE A 62 -3.68 -19.73 4.10
C ILE A 62 -4.09 -18.93 5.35
N SER A 63 -3.33 -19.10 6.43
CA SER A 63 -3.53 -18.34 7.66
C SER A 63 -3.25 -16.85 7.45
N ALA A 64 -3.82 -16.01 8.33
CA ALA A 64 -3.59 -14.56 8.29
C ALA A 64 -2.09 -14.18 8.39
N ARG A 65 -1.28 -15.02 9.05
CA ARG A 65 0.17 -14.83 9.16
C ARG A 65 0.88 -15.15 7.86
N GLU A 66 0.50 -16.24 7.21
CA GLU A 66 1.05 -16.64 5.91
C GLU A 66 0.71 -15.59 4.84
N ALA A 67 -0.54 -15.13 4.79
CA ALA A 67 -0.94 -14.05 3.90
C ALA A 67 -0.11 -12.78 4.12
N LEU A 68 0.14 -12.40 5.38
CA LEU A 68 1.00 -11.27 5.71
C LEU A 68 2.44 -11.49 5.24
N LEU A 69 3.03 -12.64 5.54
CA LEU A 69 4.42 -12.95 5.18
C LEU A 69 4.62 -12.97 3.66
N VAL A 70 3.68 -13.54 2.91
CA VAL A 70 3.69 -13.50 1.44
C VAL A 70 3.60 -12.05 0.94
N SER A 71 2.71 -11.25 1.53
CA SER A 71 2.51 -9.84 1.16
C SER A 71 3.72 -8.94 1.50
N VAL A 72 4.42 -9.22 2.60
CA VAL A 72 5.65 -8.54 3.01
C VAL A 72 6.80 -8.97 2.11
N GLY A 73 6.97 -10.26 1.85
CA GLY A 73 8.01 -10.78 0.97
C GLY A 73 7.94 -10.21 -0.44
N GLY A 74 6.72 -9.99 -0.97
CA GLY A 74 6.55 -9.34 -2.27
C GLY A 74 6.88 -7.84 -2.30
N ARG A 75 6.92 -7.15 -1.15
CA ARG A 75 7.21 -5.71 -1.06
C ARG A 75 8.60 -5.38 -0.51
N VAL A 76 9.24 -6.31 0.19
CA VAL A 76 10.62 -6.16 0.70
C VAL A 76 11.59 -6.70 -0.34
N GLY A 77 12.37 -5.81 -0.97
CA GLY A 77 13.33 -6.19 -2.00
C GLY A 77 14.58 -5.31 -2.00
N GLY A 78 15.49 -5.59 -2.93
CA GLY A 78 16.77 -4.89 -3.05
C GLY A 78 16.63 -3.36 -3.17
N GLY A 79 15.56 -2.86 -3.79
CA GLY A 79 15.29 -1.43 -3.89
C GLY A 79 15.07 -0.72 -2.55
N ASN A 80 14.43 -1.38 -1.57
CA ASN A 80 14.26 -0.80 -0.23
C ASN A 80 15.54 -0.82 0.59
N ILE A 81 16.46 -1.76 0.30
CA ILE A 81 17.75 -1.86 0.99
C ILE A 81 18.76 -0.89 0.36
N ALA A 82 18.89 -0.88 -0.96
CA ALA A 82 19.82 -0.02 -1.69
C ALA A 82 19.38 1.45 -1.76
N GLY A 83 18.07 1.74 -1.65
CA GLY A 83 17.56 3.11 -1.65
C GLY A 83 17.65 3.83 -0.30
N VAL A 84 17.87 3.09 0.80
CA VAL A 84 17.99 3.66 2.16
C VAL A 84 19.44 3.72 2.64
N ALA A 85 20.30 2.82 2.14
CA ALA A 85 21.73 2.75 2.48
C ALA A 85 22.59 3.81 1.77
#